data_AF-A0A8J7Q2M9-F1
#
_entry.id   AF-A0A8J7Q2M9-F1
#
_cell.length_a   1.000
_cell.length_b   1.000
_cell.length_c   1.000
_cell.angle_alpha   90.00
_cell.angle_beta   90.00
_cell.angle_gamma   90.00
#
_symmetry.space_group_name_H-M   'P 1'
#
loop_
_entity.id
_entity.type
_entity.pdbx_description
1 polymer ?
#
loop_
_entity_poly.entity_id
_entity_poly.type
_entity_poly.pdbx_seq_one_letter_code
_entity_poly.pdbx_strand_id
1 'polypeptide(L)'
;MVSLYRDHGVVLRVHKLGEADRIITLLTRKHGKVRAVAKGVRRTSSRFGARLEPFCHVDAQFYTGRSLDIVTQVQTVDAFGVGLVGD
;
A
#
# COMPACT_ATOMS: atom_id res chain seq x y z
N MET A 1 3.80 -20.14 -11.60
CA MET A 1 4.83 -19.17 -11.17
C MET A 1 4.16 -18.18 -10.24
N VAL A 2 4.69 -18.00 -9.03
CA VAL A 2 4.23 -16.93 -8.15
C VAL A 2 5.15 -15.73 -8.37
N SER A 3 4.60 -14.61 -8.84
CA SER A 3 5.39 -13.45 -9.28
C SER A 3 5.44 -12.37 -8.22
N LEU A 4 6.63 -11.82 -8.00
CA LEU A 4 6.76 -10.47 -7.47
C LEU A 4 6.49 -9.49 -8.60
N TYR A 5 5.73 -8.44 -8.33
CA TYR A 5 5.54 -7.34 -9.26
C TYR A 5 5.53 -6.01 -8.50
N ARG A 6 5.80 -4.93 -9.23
CA ARG A 6 5.90 -3.59 -8.67
C ARG A 6 5.08 -2.62 -9.50
N ASP A 7 4.35 -1.75 -8.82
CA ASP A 7 3.49 -0.78 -9.50
C ASP A 7 3.26 0.47 -8.65
N HIS A 8 2.98 1.57 -9.35
CA HIS A 8 2.62 2.84 -8.75
C HIS A 8 1.11 2.86 -8.55
N GLY A 9 0.65 3.34 -7.40
CA GLY A 9 -0.77 3.43 -7.13
C GLY A 9 -1.13 4.33 -5.96
N VAL A 10 -2.40 4.68 -5.88
CA VAL A 10 -2.97 5.45 -4.78
C VAL A 10 -3.76 4.53 -3.88
N VAL A 11 -3.56 4.65 -2.57
CA VAL A 11 -4.34 3.92 -1.58
C VAL A 11 -5.76 4.48 -1.55
N LEU A 12 -6.74 3.66 -1.88
CA LEU A 12 -8.16 4.03 -1.88
C LEU A 12 -8.82 3.76 -0.54
N ARG A 13 -8.48 2.62 0.08
CA ARG A 13 -9.16 2.15 1.29
C ARG A 13 -8.26 1.22 2.08
N VAL A 14 -8.44 1.27 3.40
CA VAL A 14 -7.73 0.45 4.36
C VAL A 14 -8.73 -0.24 5.29
N HIS A 15 -8.60 -1.56 5.47
CA HIS A 15 -9.43 -2.35 6.39
C HIS A 15 -8.56 -3.09 7.40
N LYS A 16 -9.00 -3.20 8.66
CA LYS A 16 -8.30 -4.00 9.67
C LYS A 16 -8.33 -5.48 9.28
N LEU A 17 -7.20 -6.17 9.47
CA LEU A 17 -7.10 -7.62 9.34
C LEU A 17 -6.44 -8.15 10.61
N GLY A 18 -7.24 -8.67 11.53
CA GLY A 18 -6.77 -9.02 12.87
C GLY A 18 -6.09 -7.84 13.58
N GLU A 19 -5.16 -8.15 14.46
CA GLU A 19 -4.55 -7.15 15.33
C GLU A 19 -3.39 -6.37 14.70
N ALA A 20 -2.55 -7.04 13.93
CA ALA A 20 -1.31 -6.41 13.43
C ALA A 20 -1.39 -5.94 11.98
N ASP A 21 -2.37 -6.42 11.20
CA ASP A 21 -2.35 -6.31 9.75
C ASP A 21 -3.50 -5.45 9.23
N ARG A 22 -3.41 -5.04 7.96
CA ARG A 22 -4.50 -4.39 7.24
C ARG A 22 -4.58 -4.90 5.81
N ILE A 23 -5.78 -4.89 5.25
CA ILE A 23 -6.01 -5.03 3.80
C ILE A 23 -6.02 -3.63 3.19
N ILE A 24 -5.13 -3.41 2.24
CA ILE A 24 -4.99 -2.17 1.48
C ILE A 24 -5.61 -2.39 0.10
N THR A 25 -6.49 -1.49 -0.31
CA THR A 25 -6.99 -1.42 -1.69
C THR A 25 -6.28 -0.28 -2.40
N LEU A 26 -5.55 -0.58 -3.47
CA LEU A 26 -4.85 0.40 -4.28
C LEU A 26 -5.45 0.45 -5.68
N LEU A 27 -5.56 1.66 -6.24
CA LEU A 27 -5.68 1.83 -7.68
C LEU A 27 -4.28 1.98 -8.24
N THR A 28 -3.82 0.96 -8.97
CA THR A 28 -2.49 0.89 -9.56
C THR A 28 -2.52 1.23 -11.04
N ARG A 29 -1.40 1.74 -11.56
CA ARG A 29 -1.30 2.21 -12.95
C ARG A 29 -1.38 1.08 -13.97
N LYS A 30 -0.72 -0.05 -13.71
CA LYS A 30 -0.59 -1.16 -14.68
C LYS A 30 -1.49 -2.35 -14.37
N HIS A 31 -1.86 -2.55 -13.11
CA HIS A 31 -2.65 -3.72 -12.67
C HIS A 31 -4.08 -3.37 -12.23
N GLY A 32 -4.49 -2.11 -12.41
CA GLY A 32 -5.81 -1.65 -12.01
C GLY A 32 -6.02 -1.73 -10.50
N LYS A 33 -7.19 -2.18 -10.06
CA LYS A 33 -7.51 -2.27 -8.63
C LYS A 33 -6.88 -3.52 -8.00
N VAL A 34 -5.89 -3.31 -7.14
CA VAL A 34 -5.20 -4.37 -6.37
C VAL A 34 -5.66 -4.36 -4.92
N ARG A 35 -5.87 -5.55 -4.34
CA ARG A 35 -6.09 -5.73 -2.90
C ARG A 35 -4.94 -6.53 -2.32
N ALA A 36 -4.29 -5.99 -1.31
CA ALA A 36 -3.10 -6.60 -0.72
C ALA A 36 -3.10 -6.52 0.81
N VAL A 37 -2.56 -7.53 1.46
CA VAL A 37 -2.29 -7.55 2.90
C VAL A 37 -0.97 -6.85 3.19
N ALA A 38 -1.01 -5.84 4.06
CA ALA A 38 0.16 -5.24 4.66
C ALA A 38 0.38 -5.84 6.06
N LYS A 39 1.24 -6.85 6.13
CA LYS A 39 1.54 -7.57 7.38
C LYS A 39 2.29 -6.67 8.37
N GLY A 40 1.85 -6.65 9.61
CA GLY A 40 2.44 -5.89 10.70
C GLY A 40 2.32 -4.37 10.55
N VAL A 41 1.48 -3.86 9.64
CA VAL A 41 1.36 -2.41 9.39
C VAL A 41 0.85 -1.62 10.60
N ARG A 42 0.12 -2.27 11.51
CA ARG A 42 -0.40 -1.63 12.74
C ARG A 42 0.60 -1.61 13.89
N ARG A 43 1.74 -2.31 13.78
CA ARG A 43 2.77 -2.29 14.83
C ARG A 43 3.46 -0.92 14.83
N THR A 44 3.79 -0.41 16.01
CA THR A 44 4.55 0.84 16.16
C THR A 44 5.92 0.78 15.47
N SER A 45 6.52 -0.41 15.42
CA SER A 45 7.79 -0.69 14.73
C SER A 45 7.64 -1.01 13.24
N SER A 46 6.46 -0.78 12.63
CA SER A 46 6.24 -1.17 11.25
C SER A 46 7.13 -0.40 10.26
N ARG A 47 7.82 -1.14 9.39
CA ARG A 47 8.60 -0.56 8.28
C ARG A 47 7.77 0.26 7.30
N PHE A 48 6.46 0.01 7.23
CA PHE A 48 5.59 0.68 6.28
C PHE A 48 5.25 2.11 6.73
N GLY A 49 5.27 2.39 8.03
CA GLY A 49 4.85 3.68 8.58
C GLY A 49 3.45 4.07 8.11
N ALA A 50 3.24 5.38 7.88
CA ALA A 50 1.98 5.92 7.37
C ALA A 50 1.81 5.80 5.83
N ARG A 51 2.74 5.15 5.10
CA ARG A 51 2.73 5.14 3.62
C ARG A 51 1.55 4.37 3.01
N LEU A 52 0.90 3.52 3.78
CA LEU A 52 -0.26 2.73 3.35
C LEU A 52 -1.57 3.26 3.93
N GLU A 53 -1.61 4.55 4.29
CA GLU A 53 -2.84 5.25 4.65
C GLU A 53 -3.59 5.77 3.39
N PRO A 54 -4.89 6.06 3.49
CA PRO A 54 -5.67 6.58 2.37
C PRO A 54 -5.02 7.80 1.69
N PHE A 55 -5.15 7.85 0.37
CA PHE A 55 -4.65 8.91 -0.52
C PHE A 55 -3.12 9.02 -0.65
N CYS A 56 -2.34 8.18 0.04
CA CYS A 56 -0.91 8.08 -0.24
C CYS A 56 -0.68 7.57 -1.67
N HIS A 57 0.15 8.28 -2.43
CA HIS A 57 0.66 7.84 -3.74
C HIS A 57 1.99 7.13 -3.54
N VAL A 58 2.02 5.85 -3.88
CA VAL A 58 3.13 4.95 -3.53
C VAL A 58 3.57 4.11 -4.71
N ASP A 59 4.84 3.73 -4.67
CA ASP A 59 5.43 2.67 -5.46
C ASP A 59 5.55 1.43 -4.56
N ALA A 60 4.77 0.40 -4.85
CA ALA A 60 4.58 -0.75 -3.98
C ALA A 60 4.99 -2.05 -4.68
N GLN A 61 5.70 -2.91 -3.95
CA GLN A 61 6.03 -4.26 -4.40
C GLN A 61 5.07 -5.26 -3.78
N PHE A 62 4.49 -6.09 -4.63
CA PHE A 62 3.51 -7.11 -4.29
C PHE A 62 4.07 -8.50 -4.56
N TYR A 63 3.72 -9.43 -3.68
CA TYR A 63 3.79 -10.86 -3.95
C TYR A 63 2.39 -11.36 -4.28
N THR A 64 2.21 -11.95 -5.46
CA THR A 64 0.90 -12.42 -5.91
C THR A 64 0.35 -13.51 -4.99
N GLY A 65 -0.86 -13.30 -4.47
CA GLY A 65 -1.59 -14.29 -3.67
C GLY A 65 -2.78 -14.88 -4.42
N ARG A 66 -3.55 -15.75 -3.74
CA ARG A 66 -4.73 -16.40 -4.34
C ARG A 66 -5.93 -15.47 -4.47
N SER A 67 -6.14 -14.61 -3.48
CA SER A 67 -7.28 -13.67 -3.39
C SER A 67 -6.86 -12.28 -2.94
N LEU A 68 -5.80 -12.19 -2.15
CA LEU A 68 -5.14 -10.98 -1.72
C LEU A 68 -3.65 -11.13 -1.96
N ASP A 69 -3.05 -10.11 -2.54
CA ASP A 69 -1.59 -10.04 -2.64
C ASP A 69 -0.98 -9.68 -1.29
N ILE A 70 0.34 -9.68 -1.20
CA ILE A 70 1.06 -9.24 0.01
C ILE A 70 1.94 -8.06 -0.36
N VAL A 71 1.80 -6.94 0.34
CA VAL A 71 2.73 -5.81 0.23
C VAL A 71 4.05 -6.22 0.88
N THR A 72 5.11 -6.29 0.08
CA THR A 72 6.45 -6.66 0.54
C THR A 72 7.35 -5.44 0.72
N GLN A 73 7.15 -4.37 -0.05
CA GLN A 73 7.87 -3.10 0.07
C GLN A 73 6.96 -1.93 -0.36
N VAL A 74 7.24 -0.73 0.13
CA VAL A 74 6.53 0.49 -0.24
C VAL A 74 7.45 1.70 -0.15
N GLN A 75 7.38 2.59 -1.13
CA GLN A 75 8.02 3.90 -1.14
C GLN A 75 7.00 4.97 -1.47
N THR A 76 7.09 6.13 -0.84
CA THR A 76 6.27 7.30 -1.19
C THR A 76 6.77 7.86 -2.52
N VAL A 77 5.86 8.08 -3.47
CA VAL A 77 6.18 8.75 -4.73
C VAL A 77 6.01 10.25 -4.55
N ASP A 78 4.83 10.68 -4.09
CA ASP A 78 4.49 12.08 -3.86
C ASP A 78 3.99 12.32 -2.43
N ALA A 79 4.39 13.44 -1.85
CA ALA A 79 3.92 13.92 -0.55
C ALA A 79 3.13 15.23 -0.75
N PHE A 80 1.88 15.11 -1.22
CA PHE A 80 1.06 16.26 -1.61
C PHE A 80 0.80 17.29 -0.50
N GLY A 81 0.90 16.90 0.78
CA GLY A 81 0.59 17.79 1.90
C GLY A 81 1.42 19.07 1.95
N VAL A 82 2.72 19.02 1.61
CA VAL A 82 3.58 20.21 1.67
C VAL A 82 3.24 21.20 0.56
N GLY A 83 2.98 20.71 -0.65
CA GLY A 83 2.62 21.58 -1.78
C GLY A 83 1.26 22.25 -1.59
N LEU A 84 0.27 21.53 -1.07
CA LEU A 84 -1.10 22.06 -0.91
C LEU A 84 -1.25 23.10 0.21
N VAL A 85 -0.38 23.08 1.23
CA VAL A 85 -0.45 24.04 2.35
C VAL A 85 0.22 25.37 2.01
N GLY A 86 1.07 25.41 0.98
CA GLY A 86 1.78 26.61 0.56
C GLY A 86 1.05 27.50 -0.45
N ASP A 87 -0.13 27.08 -0.93
CA ASP A 87 -0.95 27.79 -1.93
C ASP A 87 -1.92 28.80 -1.30
#